data_AF-A0A7S2S1L1-F1
#
_entry.id   AF-A0A7S2S1L1-F1
#
_cell.length_a   1.000
_cell.length_b   1.000
_cell.length_c   1.000
_cell.angle_alpha   90.00
_cell.angle_beta   90.00
_cell.angle_gamma   90.00
#
_symmetry.space_group_name_H-M   'P 1'
#
loop_
_entity.id
_entity.type
_entity.pdbx_description
1 polymer ?
#
loop_
_entity_poly.entity_id
_entity_poly.type
_entity_poly.pdbx_seq_one_letter_code
_entity_poly.pdbx_strand_id
1 'polypeptide(L)'
;GPCNAELKGLNNFVIYTIVLGNCLALRRILARAVRSGSDASVPFAGNIFEIARHAMSQTSFHDAEALNTVAQDLGLMNMERSLDIDMALKHVVTNAGASTQEVQTVWAGLPYAYAAAFFSEAWQNTTYDARNDVFNNNMHTSSIAMAELFKCLKENAGGPRVMFGTFFKVSSFLLLRMKATEKYALSFPLRGMFVYLEKVVQESGAVGRAILEEFVPYPLIHSSLMEIAALKAR
;
A
#
# COMPACT_ATOMS: atom_id res chain seq x y z
N GLY A 1 5.71 0.30 -35.90
CA GLY A 1 4.54 0.05 -35.04
C GLY A 1 4.89 -1.04 -34.05
N PRO A 2 4.59 -0.88 -32.76
CA PRO A 2 4.48 -2.10 -31.97
C PRO A 2 3.58 -2.02 -30.71
N CYS A 3 3.13 -3.20 -30.28
CA CYS A 3 2.62 -3.54 -28.95
C CYS A 3 1.29 -2.93 -28.49
N ASN A 4 0.21 -3.18 -29.24
CA ASN A 4 -1.14 -3.27 -28.66
C ASN A 4 -1.34 -4.65 -28.00
N ALA A 5 -0.43 -5.06 -27.11
CA ALA A 5 -0.82 -6.04 -26.11
C ALA A 5 -1.70 -5.25 -25.13
N GLU A 6 -3.00 -5.19 -25.41
CA GLU A 6 -3.97 -4.62 -24.48
C GLU A 6 -3.76 -5.30 -23.12
N LEU A 7 -3.33 -4.54 -22.12
CA LEU A 7 -3.30 -5.00 -20.73
C LEU A 7 -4.75 -5.14 -20.25
N LYS A 8 -5.40 -6.21 -20.68
CA LYS A 8 -6.79 -6.51 -20.36
C LYS A 8 -6.91 -6.70 -18.85
N GLY A 9 -7.92 -6.07 -18.26
CA GLY A 9 -8.21 -6.21 -16.83
C GLY A 9 -7.45 -5.25 -15.90
N LEU A 10 -6.65 -4.31 -16.42
CA LEU A 10 -5.96 -3.33 -15.58
C LEU A 10 -6.92 -2.45 -14.76
N ASN A 11 -8.04 -2.02 -15.38
CA ASN A 11 -9.11 -1.30 -14.68
C ASN A 11 -9.69 -2.15 -13.54
N ASN A 12 -10.01 -3.42 -13.81
CA ASN A 12 -10.53 -4.34 -12.80
C ASN A 12 -9.53 -4.56 -11.67
N PHE A 13 -8.24 -4.72 -11.99
CA PHE A 13 -7.17 -4.83 -11.00
C PHE A 13 -7.15 -3.62 -10.06
N VAL A 14 -7.21 -2.39 -10.61
CA VAL A 14 -7.26 -1.16 -9.82
C VAL A 14 -8.52 -1.11 -8.94
N ILE A 15 -9.68 -1.41 -9.52
CA ILE A 15 -10.95 -1.39 -8.79
C ILE A 15 -10.93 -2.40 -7.63
N TYR A 16 -10.53 -3.64 -7.87
CA TYR A 16 -10.44 -4.65 -6.80
C TYR A 16 -9.42 -4.27 -5.73
N THR A 17 -8.33 -3.63 -6.12
CA THR A 17 -7.34 -3.14 -5.18
C THR A 17 -7.90 -2.01 -4.31
N ILE A 18 -8.64 -1.07 -4.88
CA ILE A 18 -9.33 -0.01 -4.12
C ILE A 18 -10.34 -0.62 -3.14
N VAL A 19 -11.13 -1.61 -3.59
CA VAL A 19 -12.08 -2.33 -2.74
C VAL A 19 -11.37 -3.02 -1.57
N LEU A 20 -10.29 -3.75 -1.84
CA LEU A 20 -9.47 -4.38 -0.80
C LEU A 20 -8.89 -3.32 0.16
N GLY A 21 -8.41 -2.21 -0.38
CA GLY A 21 -7.89 -1.07 0.39
C GLY A 21 -8.92 -0.48 1.33
N ASN A 22 -10.16 -0.28 0.86
CA ASN A 22 -11.27 0.19 1.68
C ASN A 22 -11.62 -0.81 2.79
N CYS A 23 -11.66 -2.12 2.48
CA CYS A 23 -11.89 -3.16 3.49
C CYS A 23 -10.81 -3.15 4.58
N LEU A 24 -9.54 -2.99 4.20
CA LEU A 24 -8.42 -2.92 5.14
C LEU A 24 -8.44 -1.61 5.96
N ALA A 25 -8.81 -0.49 5.34
CA ALA A 25 -8.99 0.78 6.04
C ALA A 25 -10.12 0.69 7.09
N LEU A 26 -11.26 0.09 6.73
CA LEU A 26 -12.35 -0.16 7.66
C LEU A 26 -11.91 -1.10 8.79
N ARG A 27 -11.18 -2.17 8.47
CA ARG A 27 -10.64 -3.10 9.47
C ARG A 27 -9.71 -2.40 10.46
N ARG A 28 -8.87 -1.47 10.01
CA ARG A 28 -8.04 -0.61 10.88
C ARG A 28 -8.91 0.24 11.82
N ILE A 29 -9.96 0.88 11.31
CA ILE A 29 -10.89 1.68 12.14
C ILE A 29 -11.57 0.81 13.19
N LEU A 30 -12.06 -0.38 12.81
CA LEU A 30 -12.68 -1.34 13.73
C LEU A 30 -11.69 -1.81 14.79
N ALA A 31 -10.44 -2.12 14.42
CA ALA A 31 -9.41 -2.52 15.37
C ALA A 31 -9.13 -1.42 16.41
N ARG A 32 -9.12 -0.13 16.02
CA ARG A 32 -8.99 0.98 16.97
C ARG A 32 -10.18 1.06 17.93
N ALA A 33 -11.40 0.87 17.42
CA ALA A 33 -12.60 0.87 18.25
C ALA A 33 -12.58 -0.29 19.26
N VAL A 34 -12.21 -1.49 18.79
CA VAL A 34 -12.03 -2.68 19.65
C VAL A 34 -10.97 -2.42 20.70
N ARG A 35 -9.82 -1.86 20.32
CA ARG A 35 -8.77 -1.52 21.29
C ARG A 35 -9.25 -0.55 22.35
N SER A 36 -9.95 0.51 21.96
CA SER A 36 -10.51 1.47 22.93
C SER A 36 -11.51 0.82 23.90
N GLY A 37 -12.32 -0.14 23.42
CA GLY A 37 -13.23 -0.91 24.28
C GLY A 37 -12.50 -1.90 25.20
N SER A 38 -11.46 -2.55 24.67
CA SER A 38 -10.59 -3.46 25.42
C SER A 38 -9.81 -2.73 26.50
N ASP A 39 -9.27 -1.54 26.22
CA ASP A 39 -8.53 -0.74 27.21
C ASP A 39 -9.46 -0.29 28.36
N ALA A 40 -10.75 -0.06 28.08
CA ALA A 40 -11.73 0.25 29.10
C ALA A 40 -12.16 -0.97 29.94
N SER A 41 -12.25 -2.16 29.32
CA SER A 41 -12.81 -3.37 29.96
C SER A 41 -11.73 -4.26 30.60
N VAL A 42 -10.57 -4.38 29.96
CA VAL A 42 -9.45 -5.26 30.29
C VAL A 42 -8.09 -4.55 30.09
N PRO A 43 -7.82 -3.46 30.83
CA PRO A 43 -6.68 -2.55 30.59
C PRO A 43 -5.30 -3.22 30.62
N PHE A 44 -5.17 -4.34 31.34
CA PHE A 44 -3.89 -5.04 31.46
C PHE A 44 -3.62 -5.99 30.30
N ALA A 45 -4.67 -6.50 29.63
CA ALA A 45 -4.51 -7.48 28.55
C ALA A 45 -3.72 -6.88 27.39
N GLY A 46 -4.11 -5.69 26.90
CA GLY A 46 -3.43 -5.01 25.80
C GLY A 46 -1.93 -4.84 26.07
N ASN A 47 -1.58 -4.32 27.25
CA ASN A 47 -0.19 -4.09 27.65
C ASN A 47 0.63 -5.40 27.72
N ILE A 48 0.06 -6.49 28.25
CA ILE A 48 0.74 -7.79 28.32
C ILE A 48 1.07 -8.29 26.92
N PHE A 49 0.10 -8.27 26.00
CA PHE A 49 0.31 -8.74 24.63
C PHE A 49 1.26 -7.84 23.84
N GLU A 50 1.27 -6.52 24.09
CA GLU A 50 2.28 -5.63 23.51
C GLU A 50 3.69 -5.94 23.98
N ILE A 51 3.89 -6.12 25.29
CA ILE A 51 5.19 -6.49 25.87
C ILE A 51 5.64 -7.84 25.33
N ALA A 52 4.76 -8.84 25.34
CA ALA A 52 5.06 -10.18 24.84
C ALA A 52 5.49 -10.13 23.36
N ARG A 53 4.78 -9.38 22.52
CA ARG A 53 5.11 -9.24 21.11
C ARG A 53 6.43 -8.51 20.87
N HIS A 54 6.75 -7.49 21.68
CA HIS A 54 8.07 -6.85 21.64
C HIS A 54 9.19 -7.80 22.02
N ALA A 55 9.01 -8.61 23.06
CA ALA A 55 9.99 -9.62 23.47
C ALA A 55 10.19 -10.69 22.38
N MET A 56 9.12 -11.12 21.70
CA MET A 56 9.20 -12.12 20.62
C MET A 56 9.87 -11.58 19.35
N SER A 57 9.76 -10.29 19.04
CA SER A 57 10.49 -9.71 17.89
C SER A 57 12.02 -9.85 18.00
N GLN A 58 12.53 -10.10 19.22
CA GLN A 58 13.95 -10.28 19.53
C GLN A 58 14.37 -11.75 19.64
N THR A 59 13.41 -12.68 19.76
CA THR A 59 13.66 -14.10 20.01
C THR A 59 12.87 -14.92 19.00
N SER A 60 13.57 -15.61 18.10
CA SER A 60 12.99 -16.39 16.99
C SER A 60 12.10 -17.55 17.48
N PHE A 61 10.89 -17.24 17.89
CA PHE A 61 9.92 -18.22 18.40
C PHE A 61 9.01 -18.71 17.28
N HIS A 62 8.82 -20.04 17.24
CA HIS A 62 7.96 -20.71 16.28
C HIS A 62 6.45 -20.41 16.45
N ASP A 63 6.02 -19.92 17.62
CA ASP A 63 4.59 -19.67 17.95
C ASP A 63 4.18 -18.17 17.88
N ALA A 64 4.99 -17.32 17.26
CA ALA A 64 4.73 -15.88 17.17
C ALA A 64 3.41 -15.55 16.45
N GLU A 65 2.92 -16.42 15.57
CA GLU A 65 1.68 -16.23 14.83
C GLU A 65 0.43 -16.28 15.71
N ALA A 66 0.37 -17.23 16.65
CA ALA A 66 -0.75 -17.36 17.57
C ALA A 66 -0.85 -16.11 18.47
N LEU A 67 0.30 -15.64 19.00
CA LEU A 67 0.33 -14.42 19.80
C LEU A 67 -0.10 -13.19 18.97
N ASN A 68 0.39 -13.07 17.72
CA ASN A 68 0.00 -11.97 16.84
C ASN A 68 -1.50 -11.99 16.50
N THR A 69 -2.09 -13.18 16.39
CA THR A 69 -3.54 -13.34 16.16
C THR A 69 -4.32 -12.82 17.36
N VAL A 70 -3.99 -13.28 18.57
CA VAL A 70 -4.68 -12.82 19.80
C VAL A 70 -4.46 -11.32 20.04
N ALA A 71 -3.27 -10.80 19.74
CA ALA A 71 -3.00 -9.38 19.81
C ALA A 71 -3.92 -8.59 18.86
N GLN A 72 -4.11 -9.06 17.62
CA GLN A 72 -5.03 -8.43 16.67
C GLN A 72 -6.50 -8.50 17.11
N ASP A 73 -6.91 -9.59 17.77
CA ASP A 73 -8.27 -9.73 18.34
C ASP A 73 -8.53 -8.71 19.47
N LEU A 74 -7.49 -8.30 20.20
CA LEU A 74 -7.55 -7.20 21.17
C LEU A 74 -7.47 -5.81 20.53
N GLY A 75 -7.44 -5.72 19.21
CA GLY A 75 -7.30 -4.46 18.48
C GLY A 75 -5.86 -3.93 18.44
N LEU A 76 -4.86 -4.74 18.84
CA LEU A 76 -3.43 -4.40 18.73
C LEU A 76 -2.93 -4.59 17.29
N MET A 77 -3.56 -3.89 16.34
CA MET A 77 -3.00 -3.71 15.01
C MET A 77 -1.98 -2.59 15.07
N ASN A 78 -0.69 -2.93 14.95
CA ASN A 78 0.37 -1.94 14.95
C ASN A 78 0.27 -1.05 13.72
N MET A 79 -0.33 0.12 13.91
CA MET A 79 -0.47 1.10 12.84
C MET A 79 0.78 1.96 12.68
N GLU A 80 1.68 1.96 13.67
CA GLU A 80 2.86 2.83 13.70
C GLU A 80 4.18 2.09 13.50
N ARG A 81 4.23 0.77 13.73
CA ARG A 81 5.44 -0.03 13.51
C ARG A 81 5.29 -0.89 12.26
N SER A 82 6.39 -0.92 11.54
CA SER A 82 6.37 -0.87 10.09
C SER A 82 6.37 -2.26 9.42
N LEU A 83 6.28 -3.32 10.23
CA LEU A 83 6.55 -4.70 9.84
C LEU A 83 5.51 -5.71 10.33
N ASP A 84 4.47 -5.28 11.04
CA ASP A 84 3.43 -6.20 11.48
C ASP A 84 2.51 -6.57 10.31
N ILE A 85 2.20 -7.87 10.23
CA ILE A 85 1.42 -8.47 9.14
C ILE A 85 0.00 -8.69 9.66
N ASP A 86 -1.02 -8.27 8.91
CA ASP A 86 -2.40 -8.68 9.18
C ASP A 86 -2.52 -10.20 9.02
N MET A 87 -2.77 -10.91 10.13
CA MET A 87 -2.75 -12.36 10.16
C MET A 87 -3.94 -12.95 9.40
N ALA A 88 -5.08 -12.26 9.40
CA ALA A 88 -6.25 -12.68 8.63
C ALA A 88 -6.00 -12.54 7.13
N LEU A 89 -5.37 -11.44 6.70
CA LEU A 89 -4.96 -11.28 5.31
C LEU A 89 -3.91 -12.31 4.92
N LYS A 90 -2.89 -12.54 5.76
CA LYS A 90 -1.86 -13.57 5.53
C LYS A 90 -2.51 -14.93 5.31
N HIS A 91 -3.46 -15.31 6.16
CA HIS A 91 -4.18 -16.59 6.03
C HIS A 91 -4.95 -16.70 4.71
N VAL A 92 -5.67 -15.65 4.31
CA VAL A 92 -6.39 -15.62 3.02
C VAL A 92 -5.44 -15.73 1.83
N VAL A 93 -4.33 -14.99 1.85
CA VAL A 93 -3.30 -15.03 0.79
C VAL A 93 -2.65 -16.41 0.71
N THR A 94 -2.31 -17.02 1.85
CA THR A 94 -1.77 -18.39 1.90
C THR A 94 -2.77 -19.41 1.36
N ASN A 95 -4.05 -19.32 1.74
CA ASN A 95 -5.10 -20.22 1.25
C ASN A 95 -5.40 -20.04 -0.25
N ALA A 96 -5.17 -18.84 -0.79
CA ALA A 96 -5.23 -18.57 -2.22
C ALA A 96 -4.06 -19.18 -3.02
N GLY A 97 -3.17 -19.94 -2.36
CA GLY A 97 -2.08 -20.66 -3.00
C GLY A 97 -0.78 -19.88 -3.09
N ALA A 98 -0.59 -18.77 -2.36
CA ALA A 98 0.66 -18.00 -2.38
C ALA A 98 1.91 -18.79 -1.94
N SER A 99 1.73 -19.99 -1.38
CA SER A 99 2.80 -20.94 -1.03
C SER A 99 3.25 -21.83 -2.19
N THR A 100 2.53 -21.89 -3.32
CA THR A 100 2.92 -22.73 -4.47
C THR A 100 3.85 -21.96 -5.41
N GLN A 101 4.86 -22.64 -5.98
CA GLN A 101 5.89 -22.02 -6.82
C GLN A 101 5.31 -21.27 -8.05
N GLU A 102 4.26 -21.81 -8.66
CA GLU A 102 3.60 -21.20 -9.83
C GLU A 102 2.92 -19.89 -9.45
N VAL A 103 2.21 -19.88 -8.33
CA VAL A 103 1.48 -18.71 -7.83
C VAL A 103 2.46 -17.68 -7.25
N GLN A 104 3.58 -18.09 -6.66
CA GLN A 104 4.65 -17.19 -6.24
C GLN A 104 5.21 -16.35 -7.40
N THR A 105 5.35 -16.94 -8.59
CA THR A 105 5.81 -16.20 -9.78
C THR A 105 4.83 -15.09 -10.15
N VAL A 106 3.52 -15.35 -10.03
CA VAL A 106 2.47 -14.35 -10.26
C VAL A 106 2.55 -13.23 -9.20
N TRP A 107 2.69 -13.59 -7.93
CA TRP A 107 2.80 -12.61 -6.84
C TRP A 107 4.08 -11.76 -6.92
N ALA A 108 5.20 -12.31 -7.40
CA ALA A 108 6.41 -11.56 -7.68
C ALA A 108 6.23 -10.50 -8.77
N GLY A 109 5.22 -10.67 -9.64
CA GLY A 109 4.82 -9.71 -10.66
C GLY A 109 4.05 -8.50 -10.12
N LEU A 110 3.56 -8.52 -8.88
CA LEU A 110 2.70 -7.45 -8.34
C LEU A 110 3.30 -6.04 -8.43
N PRO A 111 4.57 -5.78 -8.08
CA PRO A 111 5.16 -4.44 -8.22
C PRO A 111 5.02 -3.87 -9.64
N TYR A 112 5.15 -4.73 -10.65
CA TYR A 112 4.98 -4.35 -12.05
C TYR A 112 3.52 -4.14 -12.42
N ALA A 113 2.60 -4.97 -11.92
CA ALA A 113 1.17 -4.79 -12.12
C ALA A 113 0.67 -3.46 -11.53
N TYR A 114 1.11 -3.13 -10.32
CA TYR A 114 0.83 -1.85 -9.68
C TYR A 114 1.47 -0.66 -10.40
N ALA A 115 2.68 -0.80 -10.95
CA ALA A 115 3.27 0.25 -11.77
C ALA A 115 2.52 0.42 -13.10
N ALA A 116 2.12 -0.68 -13.74
CA ALA A 116 1.30 -0.65 -14.95
C ALA A 116 -0.06 0.00 -14.71
N ALA A 117 -0.60 -0.10 -13.48
CA ALA A 117 -1.88 0.49 -13.09
C ALA A 117 -1.97 2.01 -13.29
N PHE A 118 -0.86 2.73 -13.45
CA PHE A 118 -0.88 4.14 -13.83
C PHE A 118 -1.48 4.40 -15.23
N PHE A 119 -1.51 3.39 -16.11
CA PHE A 119 -2.20 3.47 -17.40
C PHE A 119 -3.70 3.12 -17.34
N SER A 120 -4.21 2.76 -16.16
CA SER A 120 -5.63 2.43 -15.96
C SER A 120 -6.52 3.66 -16.21
N GLU A 121 -7.65 3.45 -16.87
CA GLU A 121 -8.66 4.50 -17.09
C GLU A 121 -9.26 5.00 -15.77
N ALA A 122 -9.14 4.20 -14.69
CA ALA A 122 -9.52 4.63 -13.35
C ALA A 122 -8.86 5.96 -12.94
N TRP A 123 -7.67 6.26 -13.46
CA TRP A 123 -6.98 7.51 -13.21
C TRP A 123 -7.54 8.72 -13.96
N GLN A 124 -8.16 8.56 -15.13
CA GLN A 124 -8.56 9.70 -15.98
C GLN A 124 -9.56 10.63 -15.28
N ASN A 125 -10.44 10.08 -14.45
CA ASN A 125 -11.44 10.82 -13.68
C ASN A 125 -11.06 11.02 -12.20
N THR A 126 -9.79 10.75 -11.87
CA THR A 126 -9.30 10.87 -10.49
C THR A 126 -8.86 12.30 -10.20
N THR A 127 -9.38 12.87 -9.12
CA THR A 127 -8.94 14.17 -8.59
C THR A 127 -8.46 14.03 -7.17
N TYR A 128 -7.30 14.61 -6.86
CA TYR A 128 -6.77 14.66 -5.50
C TYR A 128 -7.29 15.89 -4.76
N ASP A 129 -7.76 15.68 -3.53
CA ASP A 129 -8.18 16.70 -2.60
C ASP A 129 -7.14 16.92 -1.51
N ALA A 130 -6.32 17.96 -1.68
CA ALA A 130 -5.27 18.30 -0.73
C ALA A 130 -5.78 18.70 0.67
N ARG A 131 -7.05 19.15 0.81
CA ARG A 131 -7.60 19.53 2.13
C ARG A 131 -7.84 18.33 3.02
N ASN A 132 -8.44 17.30 2.42
CA ASN A 132 -8.77 16.05 3.09
C ASN A 132 -7.68 14.99 2.91
N ASP A 133 -6.68 15.26 2.06
CA ASP A 133 -5.57 14.38 1.74
C ASP A 133 -6.01 13.03 1.11
N VAL A 134 -7.02 13.09 0.25
CA VAL A 134 -7.69 11.93 -0.37
C VAL A 134 -7.87 12.08 -1.87
N PHE A 135 -8.15 10.97 -2.56
CA PHE A 135 -8.64 10.97 -3.94
C PHE A 135 -10.15 10.72 -3.98
N ASN A 136 -10.86 11.41 -4.87
CA ASN A 136 -12.33 11.32 -5.01
C ASN A 136 -12.86 9.89 -5.27
N ASN A 137 -12.07 9.03 -5.89
CA ASN A 137 -12.40 7.63 -6.18
C ASN A 137 -11.74 6.64 -5.21
N ASN A 138 -11.22 7.12 -4.08
CA ASN A 138 -10.51 6.31 -3.09
C ASN A 138 -9.21 5.66 -3.59
N MET A 139 -8.57 6.17 -4.65
CA MET A 139 -7.29 5.60 -5.12
C MET A 139 -6.22 5.54 -4.01
N HIS A 140 -6.20 6.46 -3.05
CA HIS A 140 -5.28 6.39 -1.91
C HIS A 140 -5.44 5.09 -1.09
N THR A 141 -6.60 4.43 -1.05
CA THR A 141 -6.73 3.19 -0.27
C THR A 141 -6.03 2.01 -0.95
N SER A 142 -5.73 2.10 -2.26
CA SER A 142 -4.94 1.06 -2.92
C SER A 142 -3.49 1.01 -2.42
N SER A 143 -2.95 2.08 -1.83
CA SER A 143 -1.64 2.03 -1.19
C SER A 143 -1.65 1.22 0.11
N ILE A 144 -2.77 1.24 0.84
CA ILE A 144 -2.99 0.37 2.02
C ILE A 144 -2.98 -1.09 1.57
N ALA A 145 -3.76 -1.43 0.54
CA ALA A 145 -3.83 -2.79 0.00
C ALA A 145 -2.44 -3.28 -0.47
N MET A 146 -1.72 -2.46 -1.24
CA MET A 146 -0.37 -2.78 -1.70
C MET A 146 0.57 -3.05 -0.51
N ALA A 147 0.54 -2.20 0.51
CA ALA A 147 1.40 -2.34 1.66
C ALA A 147 1.14 -3.63 2.44
N GLU A 148 -0.12 -3.92 2.73
CA GLU A 148 -0.48 -5.15 3.45
C GLU A 148 -0.19 -6.41 2.63
N LEU A 149 -0.44 -6.38 1.31
CA LEU A 149 -0.09 -7.51 0.43
C LEU A 149 1.42 -7.75 0.37
N PHE A 150 2.23 -6.70 0.21
CA PHE A 150 3.69 -6.86 0.16
C PHE A 150 4.25 -7.40 1.48
N LYS A 151 3.67 -7.01 2.62
CA LYS A 151 4.01 -7.58 3.94
C LYS A 151 3.68 -9.07 4.03
N CYS A 152 2.52 -9.50 3.51
CA CYS A 152 2.12 -10.90 3.50
C CYS A 152 3.03 -11.79 2.63
N LEU A 153 3.65 -11.23 1.59
CA LEU A 153 4.50 -11.94 0.62
C LEU A 153 5.99 -12.01 1.01
N LYS A 154 6.33 -11.68 2.28
CA LYS A 154 7.69 -11.49 2.78
C LYS A 154 8.63 -12.70 2.57
N GLU A 155 8.12 -13.92 2.61
CA GLU A 155 8.94 -15.14 2.56
C GLU A 155 9.41 -15.53 1.15
N ASN A 156 8.74 -15.03 0.09
CA ASN A 156 8.92 -15.58 -1.27
C ASN A 156 9.49 -14.59 -2.30
N ALA A 157 9.48 -13.26 -2.03
CA ALA A 157 9.78 -12.22 -3.04
C ALA A 157 10.90 -11.23 -2.65
N GLY A 158 11.81 -11.62 -1.76
CA GLY A 158 12.89 -10.73 -1.26
C GLY A 158 12.42 -9.69 -0.22
N GLY A 159 11.17 -9.80 0.22
CA GLY A 159 10.58 -8.95 1.27
C GLY A 159 9.96 -7.65 0.76
N PRO A 160 9.20 -6.94 1.63
CA PRO A 160 8.47 -5.73 1.26
C PRO A 160 9.37 -4.64 0.68
N ARG A 161 10.58 -4.46 1.24
CA ARG A 161 11.53 -3.43 0.79
C ARG A 161 11.93 -3.62 -0.69
N VAL A 162 12.18 -4.86 -1.13
CA VAL A 162 12.54 -5.17 -2.52
C VAL A 162 11.34 -4.94 -3.45
N MET A 163 10.15 -5.39 -3.05
CA MET A 163 8.93 -5.17 -3.82
C MET A 163 8.60 -3.68 -3.99
N PHE A 164 8.70 -2.89 -2.91
CA PHE A 164 8.53 -1.43 -2.98
C PHE A 164 9.62 -0.75 -3.82
N GLY A 165 10.89 -1.13 -3.67
CA GLY A 165 11.97 -0.58 -4.50
C GLY A 165 11.73 -0.82 -5.99
N THR A 166 11.30 -2.03 -6.36
CA THR A 166 10.91 -2.37 -7.74
C THR A 166 9.71 -1.56 -8.20
N PHE A 167 8.66 -1.44 -7.37
CA PHE A 167 7.49 -0.63 -7.68
C PHE A 167 7.86 0.83 -7.92
N PHE A 168 8.64 1.47 -7.04
CA PHE A 168 9.04 2.86 -7.20
C PHE A 168 9.92 3.05 -8.44
N LYS A 169 10.91 2.19 -8.67
CA LYS A 169 11.76 2.24 -9.86
C LYS A 169 10.95 2.23 -11.15
N VAL A 170 10.03 1.28 -11.29
CA VAL A 170 9.22 1.12 -12.51
C VAL A 170 8.21 2.25 -12.64
N SER A 171 7.50 2.58 -11.55
CA SER A 171 6.49 3.64 -11.54
C SER A 171 7.07 5.01 -11.88
N SER A 172 8.23 5.33 -11.32
CA SER A 172 8.92 6.61 -11.58
C SER A 172 9.28 6.73 -13.05
N PHE A 173 9.84 5.66 -13.62
CA PHE A 173 10.16 5.62 -15.05
C PHE A 173 8.91 5.82 -15.92
N LEU A 174 7.80 5.13 -15.60
CA LEU A 174 6.54 5.26 -16.34
C LEU A 174 5.95 6.66 -16.23
N LEU A 175 5.84 7.22 -15.01
CA LEU A 175 5.27 8.55 -14.78
C LEU A 175 6.10 9.66 -15.41
N LEU A 176 7.44 9.58 -15.33
CA LEU A 176 8.33 10.54 -15.99
C LEU A 176 8.18 10.47 -17.52
N ARG A 177 8.02 9.27 -18.09
CA ARG A 177 7.74 9.10 -19.52
C ARG A 177 6.36 9.61 -19.92
N MET A 178 5.33 9.37 -19.11
CA MET A 178 3.99 9.92 -19.33
C MET A 178 4.03 11.45 -19.29
N LYS A 179 4.78 12.04 -18.34
CA LYS A 179 4.99 13.50 -18.26
C LYS A 179 5.69 14.07 -19.49
N ALA A 180 6.67 13.35 -20.04
CA ALA A 180 7.36 13.76 -21.26
C ALA A 180 6.50 13.63 -22.53
N THR A 181 5.37 12.91 -22.46
CA THR A 181 4.50 12.64 -23.61
C THR A 181 3.23 13.49 -23.52
N GLU A 182 3.07 14.48 -24.41
CA GLU A 182 1.98 15.46 -24.37
C GLU A 182 0.58 14.84 -24.29
N LYS A 183 0.32 13.79 -25.08
CA LYS A 183 -0.97 13.05 -25.05
C LYS A 183 -1.34 12.58 -23.64
N TYR A 184 -0.40 12.00 -22.91
CA TYR A 184 -0.65 11.47 -21.57
C TYR A 184 -0.67 12.56 -20.52
N ALA A 185 0.13 13.62 -20.68
CA ALA A 185 0.13 14.77 -19.79
C ALA A 185 -1.23 15.48 -19.71
N LEU A 186 -2.01 15.47 -20.80
CA LEU A 186 -3.36 16.04 -20.84
C LEU A 186 -4.45 15.08 -20.37
N SER A 187 -4.26 13.77 -20.55
CA SER A 187 -5.31 12.76 -20.29
C SER A 187 -5.31 12.20 -18.87
N PHE A 188 -4.21 12.35 -18.13
CA PHE A 188 -4.04 11.75 -16.81
C PHE A 188 -3.66 12.80 -15.75
N PRO A 189 -4.13 12.64 -14.49
CA PRO A 189 -3.80 13.54 -13.40
C PRO A 189 -2.38 13.28 -12.85
N LEU A 190 -1.34 13.51 -13.66
CA LEU A 190 0.04 13.15 -13.33
C LEU A 190 0.52 13.71 -11.98
N ARG A 191 0.11 14.94 -11.63
CA ARG A 191 0.40 15.54 -10.32
C ARG A 191 -0.13 14.67 -9.18
N GLY A 192 -1.38 14.21 -9.29
CA GLY A 192 -1.99 13.32 -8.32
C GLY A 192 -1.31 11.95 -8.27
N MET A 193 -0.82 11.44 -9.40
CA MET A 193 -0.06 10.19 -9.44
C MET A 193 1.29 10.28 -8.70
N PHE A 194 2.00 11.42 -8.81
CA PHE A 194 3.21 11.64 -7.99
C PHE A 194 2.90 11.72 -6.50
N VAL A 195 1.79 12.37 -6.13
CA VAL A 195 1.30 12.39 -4.74
C VAL A 195 0.95 10.99 -4.25
N TYR A 196 0.40 10.14 -5.11
CA TYR A 196 0.12 8.76 -4.77
C TYR A 196 1.38 7.95 -4.44
N LEU A 197 2.53 8.21 -5.08
CA LEU A 197 3.78 7.56 -4.68
C LEU A 197 4.18 7.91 -3.25
N GLU A 198 3.99 9.16 -2.83
CA GLU A 198 4.20 9.58 -1.44
C GLU A 198 3.22 8.87 -0.48
N LYS A 199 1.96 8.65 -0.89
CA LYS A 199 0.99 7.85 -0.14
C LYS A 199 1.42 6.41 0.04
N VAL A 200 2.03 5.81 -0.98
CA VAL A 200 2.60 4.45 -0.88
C VAL A 200 3.72 4.41 0.15
N VAL A 201 4.61 5.40 0.17
CA VAL A 201 5.66 5.48 1.21
C VAL A 201 5.05 5.57 2.61
N GLN A 202 4.08 6.47 2.81
CA GLN A 202 3.38 6.67 4.09
C GLN A 202 2.72 5.38 4.61
N GLU A 203 2.04 4.64 3.73
CA GLU A 203 1.34 3.40 4.12
C GLU A 203 2.24 2.18 4.24
N SER A 204 3.40 2.18 3.58
CA SER A 204 4.27 1.00 3.50
C SER A 204 4.74 0.51 4.86
N GLY A 205 5.15 1.44 5.73
CA GLY A 205 6.00 1.19 6.89
C GLY A 205 7.40 0.62 6.55
N ALA A 206 7.51 -0.25 5.55
CA ALA A 206 8.74 -0.96 5.22
C ALA A 206 9.79 -0.09 4.51
N VAL A 207 9.40 1.03 3.92
CA VAL A 207 10.32 1.95 3.22
C VAL A 207 10.16 3.38 3.72
N GLY A 208 11.28 4.11 3.74
CA GLY A 208 11.29 5.55 3.97
C GLY A 208 11.29 6.33 2.67
N ARG A 209 11.06 7.65 2.77
CA ARG A 209 11.08 8.59 1.64
C ARG A 209 12.41 8.56 0.85
N ALA A 210 13.52 8.25 1.51
CA ALA A 210 14.83 8.11 0.87
C ALA A 210 14.82 7.14 -0.33
N ILE A 211 14.08 6.02 -0.24
CA ILE A 211 13.99 5.04 -1.34
C ILE A 211 13.20 5.60 -2.52
N LEU A 212 12.17 6.41 -2.27
CA LEU A 212 11.44 7.09 -3.34
C LEU A 212 12.31 8.19 -3.99
N GLU A 213 13.09 8.92 -3.19
CA GLU A 213 13.99 9.99 -3.66
C GLU A 213 15.10 9.50 -4.58
N GLU A 214 15.51 8.23 -4.49
CA GLU A 214 16.41 7.59 -5.45
C GLU A 214 15.87 7.60 -6.90
N PHE A 215 14.54 7.66 -7.06
CA PHE A 215 13.87 7.55 -8.37
C PHE A 215 13.06 8.79 -8.76
N VAL A 216 12.52 9.53 -7.78
CA VAL A 216 11.73 10.76 -7.98
C VAL A 216 12.24 11.87 -7.08
N PRO A 217 12.76 12.98 -7.61
CA PRO A 217 13.17 14.11 -6.79
C PRO A 217 12.00 14.64 -5.96
N TYR A 218 12.17 14.76 -4.64
CA TYR A 218 11.15 15.32 -3.75
C TYR A 218 10.59 16.68 -4.19
N PRO A 219 11.40 17.62 -4.76
CA PRO A 219 10.86 18.87 -5.29
C PRO A 219 9.75 18.69 -6.32
N LEU A 220 9.76 17.61 -7.10
CA LEU A 220 8.71 17.31 -8.08
C LEU A 220 7.39 16.89 -7.43
N ILE A 221 7.46 16.12 -6.34
CA ILE A 221 6.29 15.71 -5.56
C ILE A 221 5.72 16.93 -4.84
N HIS A 222 6.60 17.72 -4.22
CA HIS A 222 6.21 18.93 -3.51
C HIS A 222 5.57 19.98 -4.43
N SER A 223 6.15 20.24 -5.61
CA SER A 223 5.55 21.16 -6.57
C SER A 223 4.18 20.68 -7.06
N SER A 224 4.03 19.36 -7.28
CA SER A 224 2.74 18.76 -7.64
C SER A 224 1.67 19.00 -6.58
N LEU A 225 2.00 18.88 -5.30
CA LEU A 225 1.09 19.20 -4.18
C LEU A 225 0.70 20.67 -4.16
N MET A 226 1.69 21.57 -4.27
CA MET A 226 1.45 23.02 -4.24
C MET A 226 0.57 23.47 -5.41
N GLU A 227 0.79 22.94 -6.61
CA GLU A 227 -0.01 23.24 -7.79
C GLU A 227 -1.46 22.75 -7.63
N ILE A 228 -1.68 21.55 -7.08
CA ILE A 228 -3.04 21.05 -6.82
C ILE A 228 -3.76 21.93 -5.78
N ALA A 229 -3.07 22.31 -4.70
CA ALA A 229 -3.63 23.16 -3.67
C ALA A 229 -4.01 24.55 -4.22
N ALA A 230 -3.17 25.14 -5.08
CA ALA A 230 -3.41 26.43 -5.71
C ALA A 230 -4.60 26.42 -6.68
N LEU A 231 -4.80 25.33 -7.43
CA LEU A 231 -5.92 25.20 -8.38
C LEU A 231 -7.29 25.19 -7.71
N LYS A 232 -7.39 24.69 -6.46
CA LYS A 232 -8.66 24.67 -5.69
C LYS A 232 -8.98 25.98 -4.97
N ALA A 233 -8.02 26.91 -4.88
CA ALA A 233 -8.23 28.21 -4.26
C ALA A 233 -8.84 29.24 -5.23
N ARG A 234 -8.92 28.90 -6.52
CA ARG A 234 -9.55 29.68 -7.58
C ARG A 234 -10.96 29.18 -7.82
#